data_AF-A0A235F848-F1
#
_entry.id   AF-A0A235F848-F1
#
_cell.length_a   1.000
_cell.length_b   1.000
_cell.length_c   1.000
_cell.angle_alpha   90.00
_cell.angle_beta   90.00
_cell.angle_gamma   90.00
#
_symmetry.space_group_name_H-M   'P 1'
#
loop_
_entity.id
_entity.type
_entity.pdbx_description
1 polymer ?
#
loop_
_entity_poly.entity_id
_entity_poly.type
_entity_poly.pdbx_seq_one_letter_code
_entity_poly.pdbx_strand_id
1 'polypeptide(L)'
;MRYYINMNKSVEEEYGKAFLFDPERCKEENDEIEVLNEADPRDSGKTYIFPESFLLEISEDDYREALVSLGATEKILEKYSK
;
A
#
# COMPACT_ATOMS: atom_id res chain seq x y z
N MET A 1 -10.70 -7.64 -3.10
CA MET A 1 -9.71 -6.80 -2.41
C MET A 1 -8.55 -6.54 -3.35
N ARG A 2 -8.03 -5.31 -3.38
CA ARG A 2 -6.78 -4.96 -4.10
C ARG A 2 -5.72 -4.61 -3.05
N TYR A 3 -4.46 -4.86 -3.34
CA TYR A 3 -3.36 -4.66 -2.40
C TYR A 3 -2.32 -3.76 -3.02
N TYR A 4 -1.75 -2.87 -2.21
CA TYR A 4 -0.86 -1.83 -2.68
C TYR A 4 0.38 -1.74 -1.81
N ILE A 5 1.42 -1.19 -2.40
CA ILE A 5 2.59 -0.72 -1.67
C ILE A 5 2.87 0.72 -2.07
N ASN A 6 3.16 1.56 -1.09
CA ASN A 6 3.48 2.96 -1.36
C ASN A 6 4.91 3.05 -1.89
N MET A 7 5.05 3.59 -3.10
CA MET A 7 6.33 3.79 -3.79
C MET A 7 6.83 5.23 -3.73
N ASN A 8 6.12 6.12 -3.03
CA ASN A 8 6.49 7.52 -2.87
C ASN A 8 7.70 7.65 -1.92
N LYS A 9 8.89 7.79 -2.52
CA LYS A 9 10.14 8.04 -1.80
C LYS A 9 10.22 9.42 -1.14
N SER A 10 9.32 10.35 -1.47
CA SER A 10 9.32 11.69 -0.85
C SER A 10 8.89 11.67 0.62
N VAL A 11 8.23 10.62 1.07
CA VAL A 11 7.85 10.42 2.48
C VAL A 11 8.47 9.12 2.96
N GLU A 12 9.70 9.19 3.48
CA GLU A 12 10.47 8.00 3.93
C GLU A 12 9.69 7.14 4.94
N GLU A 13 8.86 7.77 5.78
CA GLU A 13 8.03 7.06 6.77
C GLU A 13 6.88 6.26 6.14
N GLU A 14 6.49 6.55 4.90
CA GLU A 14 5.40 5.86 4.19
C GLU A 14 5.88 5.02 3.02
N TYR A 15 7.07 5.31 2.50
CA TYR A 15 7.71 4.49 1.49
C TYR A 15 7.78 3.04 1.94
N GLY A 16 7.22 2.17 1.12
CA GLY A 16 7.29 0.74 1.32
C GLY A 16 6.25 0.14 2.24
N LYS A 17 5.34 0.96 2.78
CA LYS A 17 4.19 0.45 3.54
C LYS A 17 3.19 -0.22 2.62
N ALA A 18 2.66 -1.35 3.07
CA ALA A 18 1.62 -2.09 2.39
C ALA A 18 0.24 -1.61 2.83
N PHE A 19 -0.69 -1.50 1.88
CA PHE A 19 -2.04 -1.04 2.11
C PHE A 19 -3.06 -1.95 1.42
N LEU A 20 -4.28 -1.94 1.93
CA LEU A 20 -5.42 -2.71 1.42
C LEU A 20 -6.47 -1.76 0.85
N PHE A 21 -6.97 -2.04 -0.34
CA PHE A 21 -8.21 -1.43 -0.83
C PHE A 21 -9.37 -2.41 -0.65
N ASP A 22 -10.30 -1.99 0.20
CA ASP A 22 -11.57 -2.66 0.44
C ASP A 22 -12.67 -1.89 -0.32
N PRO A 23 -13.28 -2.45 -1.38
CA PRO A 23 -14.30 -1.75 -2.17
C PRO A 23 -15.55 -1.36 -1.38
N GLU A 24 -15.78 -1.93 -0.19
CA GLU A 24 -16.89 -1.53 0.69
C GLU A 24 -16.57 -0.30 1.55
N ARG A 25 -15.28 0.03 1.72
CA ARG A 25 -14.79 1.07 2.64
C ARG A 25 -13.95 2.15 1.97
N CYS A 26 -13.38 1.85 0.82
CA CYS A 26 -12.46 2.68 0.07
C CYS A 26 -13.10 3.18 -1.22
N LYS A 27 -12.71 4.38 -1.64
CA LYS A 27 -13.10 4.99 -2.91
C LYS A 27 -11.88 5.29 -3.78
N GLU A 28 -12.11 5.37 -5.08
CA GLU A 28 -11.13 5.76 -6.10
C GLU A 28 -11.80 6.86 -6.93
N GLU A 29 -11.26 8.08 -6.90
CA GLU A 29 -11.80 9.26 -7.60
C GLU A 29 -10.67 10.20 -8.02
N ASN A 30 -10.74 10.76 -9.24
CA ASN A 30 -9.84 11.82 -9.73
C ASN A 30 -8.34 11.59 -9.44
N ASP A 31 -7.80 10.45 -9.84
CA ASP A 31 -6.38 10.06 -9.63
C ASP A 31 -5.98 9.88 -8.15
N GLU A 32 -6.95 9.84 -7.23
CA GLU A 32 -6.75 9.53 -5.82
C GLU A 32 -7.44 8.23 -5.44
N ILE A 33 -6.83 7.49 -4.53
CA ILE A 33 -7.32 6.22 -4.02
C ILE A 33 -7.24 6.19 -2.50
N GLU A 34 -8.35 5.81 -1.87
CA GLU A 34 -8.43 5.52 -0.44
C GLU A 34 -7.96 4.10 -0.16
N VAL A 35 -7.07 3.92 0.80
CA VAL A 35 -6.56 2.60 1.20
C VAL A 35 -6.44 2.48 2.72
N LEU A 36 -6.46 1.27 3.24
CA LEU A 36 -6.39 0.95 4.66
C LEU A 36 -4.98 0.47 5.02
N ASN A 37 -4.47 0.93 6.16
CA ASN A 37 -3.26 0.39 6.77
C ASN A 37 -3.65 -0.62 7.86
N GLU A 38 -3.58 -1.92 7.54
CA GLU A 38 -3.84 -2.98 8.53
C GLU A 38 -2.60 -3.35 9.36
N ALA A 39 -1.41 -2.88 8.96
CA ALA A 39 -0.15 -3.20 9.64
C ALA A 39 0.02 -2.42 10.95
N ASP A 40 -0.46 -1.17 11.01
CA ASP A 40 -0.39 -0.35 12.23
C ASP A 40 -1.68 -0.47 13.06
N PRO A 41 -1.63 -1.14 14.24
CA PRO A 41 -2.80 -1.30 15.09
C PRO A 41 -3.35 0.03 15.62
N ARG A 42 -2.59 1.13 15.57
CA ARG A 42 -3.03 2.48 15.97
C ARG A 42 -3.83 3.18 14.88
N ASP A 43 -3.76 2.68 13.65
CA ASP A 43 -4.48 3.21 12.48
C ASP A 43 -5.50 2.20 11.91
N SER A 44 -5.74 1.11 12.64
CA SER A 44 -6.74 0.11 12.29
C SER A 44 -8.10 0.76 12.02
N GLY A 45 -8.51 0.73 10.74
CA GLY A 45 -9.79 1.22 10.27
C GLY A 45 -9.84 2.66 9.76
N LYS A 46 -8.72 3.40 9.75
CA LYS A 46 -8.62 4.67 9.04
C LYS A 46 -8.25 4.44 7.58
N THR A 47 -8.88 5.19 6.68
CA THR A 47 -8.49 5.28 5.28
C THR A 47 -7.43 6.37 5.10
N TYR A 48 -6.47 6.09 4.23
CA TYR A 48 -5.43 6.99 3.75
C TYR A 48 -5.71 7.31 2.30
N ILE A 49 -5.60 8.57 1.92
CA ILE A 49 -5.79 9.01 0.53
C ILE A 49 -4.42 9.24 -0.06
N PHE A 50 -4.11 8.52 -1.13
CA PHE A 50 -2.90 8.73 -1.92
C PHE A 50 -3.26 9.03 -3.37
N PRO A 51 -2.43 9.81 -4.08
CA PRO A 51 -2.45 9.77 -5.54
C PRO A 51 -2.23 8.32 -6.01
N GLU A 52 -3.00 7.86 -7.00
CA GLU A 52 -2.89 6.50 -7.53
C GLU A 52 -1.46 6.22 -8.02
N SER A 53 -0.81 7.22 -8.62
CA SER A 53 0.60 7.15 -9.04
C SER A 53 1.61 6.85 -7.93
N PHE A 54 1.24 7.03 -6.66
CA PHE A 54 2.11 6.74 -5.51
C PHE A 54 1.95 5.32 -5.00
N LEU A 55 0.94 4.60 -5.48
CA LEU A 55 0.67 3.23 -5.09
C LEU A 55 0.97 2.30 -6.25
N LEU A 56 1.68 1.22 -5.95
CA LEU A 56 1.87 0.12 -6.86
C LEU A 56 0.95 -1.02 -6.42
N GLU A 57 0.08 -1.48 -7.32
CA GLU A 57 -0.73 -2.67 -7.06
C GLU A 57 0.15 -3.92 -7.04
N ILE A 58 0.01 -4.73 -5.99
CA ILE A 58 0.78 -5.95 -5.74
C ILE A 58 -0.14 -7.15 -5.49
N SER A 59 0.43 -8.35 -5.55
CA SER A 59 -0.32 -9.58 -5.25
C SER A 59 -0.63 -9.71 -3.74
N GLU A 60 -1.64 -10.50 -3.39
CA GLU A 60 -1.96 -10.79 -1.99
C GLU A 60 -0.75 -11.44 -1.25
N ASP A 61 -0.03 -12.34 -1.92
CA ASP A 61 1.17 -12.97 -1.35
C ASP A 61 2.25 -11.93 -1.03
N ASP A 62 2.53 -11.02 -1.97
CA ASP A 62 3.51 -9.95 -1.76
C ASP A 62 3.05 -8.98 -0.65
N TYR A 63 1.75 -8.69 -0.57
CA TYR A 63 1.18 -7.87 0.51
C TYR A 63 1.39 -8.52 1.88
N ARG A 64 1.10 -9.81 2.01
CA ARG A 64 1.33 -10.56 3.24
C ARG A 64 2.82 -10.61 3.60
N GLU A 65 3.69 -10.73 2.62
CA GLU A 65 5.14 -10.68 2.84
C GLU A 65 5.59 -9.30 3.35
N ALA A 66 5.07 -8.21 2.77
CA ALA A 66 5.33 -6.84 3.17
C ALA A 66 4.84 -6.52 4.60
N LEU A 67 3.72 -7.11 5.04
CA LEU A 67 3.23 -6.97 6.42
C LEU A 67 4.16 -7.62 7.47
N VAL A 68 4.84 -8.70 7.09
CA VAL A 68 5.65 -9.50 8.03
C VAL A 68 7.11 -9.03 8.08
N SER A 69 7.63 -8.49 6.98
CA SER A 69 9.03 -8.10 6.88
C SER A 69 9.22 -6.74 6.23
N LEU A 70 9.72 -5.78 7.01
CA LEU A 70 10.16 -4.47 6.52
C LEU A 70 11.23 -4.55 5.42
N GLY A 71 11.96 -5.67 5.32
CA GLY A 71 12.96 -5.91 4.27
C GLY A 71 12.43 -6.61 3.01
N ALA A 72 11.16 -7.02 2.98
CA ALA A 72 10.54 -7.62 1.80
C ALA A 72 10.10 -6.56 0.78
N THR A 73 9.76 -5.36 1.26
CA THR A 73 9.35 -4.22 0.44
C THR A 73 10.27 -3.95 -0.74
N GLU A 74 11.59 -3.86 -0.53
CA GLU A 74 12.52 -3.54 -1.63
C GLU A 74 12.50 -4.63 -2.71
N LYS A 75 12.45 -5.90 -2.32
CA LYS A 75 12.36 -7.03 -3.26
C LYS A 75 11.05 -7.02 -4.04
N ILE A 76 9.95 -6.68 -3.36
CA ILE A 76 8.64 -6.54 -4.00
C ILE A 76 8.68 -5.38 -5.00
N LEU A 77 9.19 -4.21 -4.60
CA LEU A 77 9.31 -3.06 -5.51
C LEU A 77 10.21 -3.39 -6.71
N GLU A 78 11.34 -4.08 -6.51
CA GLU A 78 12.22 -4.54 -7.59
C GLU A 78 11.50 -5.50 -8.56
N LYS A 79 10.69 -6.43 -8.04
CA LYS A 79 9.91 -7.38 -8.85
C LYS A 79 8.94 -6.68 -9.82
N TYR A 80 8.44 -5.52 -9.45
CA TYR A 80 7.44 -4.76 -10.20
C TYR A 80 8.01 -3.57 -11.01
N SER A 81 9.27 -3.17 -10.78
CA SER A 81 9.94 -2.03 -11.44
C SER A 81 10.50 -2.31 -12.85
N LYS A 82 9.84 -3.16 -13.66
CA LYS A 82 10.32 -3.55 -15.01
C LYS A 82 10.36 -2.40 -16.02
#